data_AF-A0A0B7MJJ8-F1
#
_entry.id   AF-A0A0B7MJJ8-F1
#
_cell.length_a   1.000
_cell.length_b   1.000
_cell.length_c   1.000
_cell.angle_alpha   90.00
_cell.angle_beta   90.00
_cell.angle_gamma   90.00
#
_symmetry.space_group_name_H-M   'P 1'
#
loop_
_entity.id
_entity.type
_entity.pdbx_description
1 polymer ?
#
loop_
_entity_poly.entity_id
_entity_poly.type
_entity_poly.pdbx_seq_one_letter_code
_entity_poly.pdbx_strand_id
1 'polypeptide(L)'
;MAGLKGPEFTFQFSKRTLPCLLLNEMQSSMDQGVPLEQPTDDGSLGVQIAVRLAGTGYLLAFLTALAFAPIGYFLFGSAEFALLSIGFSVAYLLLPIASKSLPQSATRLVFIFLITLHYALALLCVGPYAGLEAFTICLAALPLLLFAKTERRLLWVAYGTITVGVALAEILSMWRPPLLALEQSVRASAYIASIGTVAVVMTYLLFSYSRSSIANCIKLQKERVKSEEMLRELVPADVAQHLLNGESVPAQSHGECTVLFADLVHFTDLAENLSPVHLVELLNGIFSDIDGLQSQWHRKNQNHWRLLHVRDGDLPAAEPHRRDCRDGHRDRRCRQLLVREDRLSPVGQDWHLHRAGDFRSHRKEASAL
;
A
#
# COMPACT_ATOMS: atom_id res chain seq x y z
N MET A 1 -24.32 -43.24 47.88
CA MET A 1 -22.93 -43.73 48.01
C MET A 1 -22.61 -44.45 46.71
N ALA A 2 -21.58 -44.19 45.91
CA ALA A 2 -20.48 -43.24 45.80
C ALA A 2 -20.20 -43.20 44.27
N GLY A 3 -19.79 -42.12 43.59
CA GLY A 3 -18.68 -41.23 43.89
C GLY A 3 -17.38 -41.77 43.29
N LEU A 4 -17.13 -41.58 41.98
CA LEU A 4 -15.81 -41.72 41.33
C LEU A 4 -15.77 -40.79 40.09
N LYS A 5 -15.35 -39.53 40.23
CA LYS A 5 -14.01 -38.96 39.95
C LYS A 5 -13.53 -39.20 38.51
N GLY A 6 -13.54 -38.11 37.72
CA GLY A 6 -12.95 -38.06 36.38
C GLY A 6 -11.42 -38.04 36.41
N PRO A 7 -10.76 -38.21 35.24
CA PRO A 7 -9.32 -38.10 35.15
C PRO A 7 -8.87 -36.62 35.07
N GLU A 8 -8.08 -36.22 36.07
CA GLU A 8 -7.22 -35.03 36.03
C GLU A 8 -6.11 -35.24 34.99
N PHE A 9 -5.92 -34.26 34.09
CA PHE A 9 -4.69 -34.15 33.31
C PHE A 9 -4.07 -32.77 33.53
N THR A 10 -2.95 -32.79 34.25
CA THR A 10 -2.08 -31.67 34.59
C THR A 10 -1.16 -31.40 33.41
N PHE A 11 -1.21 -30.19 32.82
CA PHE A 11 -0.13 -29.67 31.96
C PHE A 11 0.39 -28.34 32.52
N GLN A 12 1.64 -28.39 32.97
CA GLN A 12 2.54 -27.30 33.40
C GLN A 12 3.84 -27.55 32.63
N PHE A 13 4.61 -26.66 32.00
CA PHE A 13 4.75 -25.20 31.83
C PHE A 13 5.16 -24.99 30.33
N SER A 14 5.10 -23.84 29.67
CA SER A 14 5.73 -22.55 30.00
C SER A 14 5.21 -21.44 29.07
N LYS A 15 5.19 -20.21 29.58
CA LYS A 15 4.68 -18.98 28.95
C LYS A 15 5.75 -18.28 28.09
N ARG A 16 5.27 -17.73 26.96
CA ARG A 16 5.78 -16.59 26.13
C ARG A 16 6.95 -16.94 25.19
N THR A 17 6.93 -16.63 23.89
CA THR A 17 6.47 -15.40 23.19
C THR A 17 6.24 -15.69 21.68
N LEU A 18 5.21 -15.11 21.05
CA LEU A 18 4.95 -15.09 19.59
C LEU A 18 6.01 -14.26 18.81
N PRO A 19 6.09 -14.33 17.46
CA PRO A 19 5.93 -15.47 16.54
C PRO A 19 7.03 -15.52 15.44
N CYS A 20 7.68 -16.66 15.23
CA CYS A 20 8.52 -16.93 14.04
C CYS A 20 7.71 -17.45 12.83
N LEU A 21 6.38 -17.45 12.90
CA LEU A 21 5.50 -17.99 11.85
C LEU A 21 5.46 -17.14 10.55
N LEU A 22 5.99 -15.91 10.58
CA LEU A 22 6.09 -15.04 9.40
C LEU A 22 7.31 -15.36 8.52
N LEU A 23 8.34 -16.06 9.04
CA LEU A 23 9.54 -16.36 8.25
C LEU A 23 9.32 -17.53 7.28
N ASN A 24 8.50 -18.53 7.65
CA ASN A 24 8.23 -19.66 6.78
C ASN A 24 7.33 -19.30 5.58
N GLU A 25 6.40 -18.35 5.73
CA GLU A 25 5.62 -17.84 4.60
C GLU A 25 6.42 -16.89 3.71
N MET A 26 7.38 -16.14 4.29
CA MET A 26 8.30 -15.29 3.52
C MET A 26 9.27 -16.09 2.66
N GLN A 27 9.75 -17.25 3.13
CA GLN A 27 10.68 -18.09 2.37
C GLN A 27 9.99 -18.84 1.23
N SER A 28 8.75 -19.32 1.46
CA SER A 28 7.92 -19.94 0.42
C SER A 28 7.56 -18.96 -0.71
N SER A 29 7.30 -17.69 -0.39
CA SER A 29 7.01 -16.66 -1.39
C SER A 29 8.26 -16.07 -2.07
N MET A 30 9.48 -16.33 -1.57
CA MET A 30 10.73 -15.90 -2.21
C MET A 30 11.27 -16.92 -3.23
N ASP A 31 10.94 -18.21 -3.08
CA ASP A 31 11.36 -19.27 -4.03
C ASP A 31 10.48 -19.33 -5.30
N GLN A 32 9.28 -18.75 -5.26
CA GLN A 32 8.44 -18.61 -6.44
C GLN A 32 8.78 -17.29 -7.12
N GLY A 33 9.56 -17.36 -8.20
CA GLY A 33 9.95 -16.24 -9.07
C GLY A 33 8.78 -15.63 -9.85
N VAL A 34 7.72 -15.26 -9.16
CA VAL A 34 6.57 -14.52 -9.69
C VAL A 34 7.06 -13.13 -10.10
N PRO A 35 6.89 -12.71 -11.36
CA PRO A 35 7.15 -11.35 -11.77
C PRO A 35 6.23 -10.43 -10.96
N LEU A 36 6.81 -9.68 -10.03
CA LEU A 36 6.10 -8.66 -9.28
C LEU A 36 5.55 -7.64 -10.28
N GLU A 37 4.24 -7.69 -10.55
CA GLU A 37 3.57 -6.52 -11.09
C GLU A 37 3.64 -5.45 -10.00
N GLN A 38 4.65 -4.59 -10.14
CA GLN A 38 4.92 -3.52 -9.19
C GLN A 38 3.68 -2.64 -9.12
N PRO A 39 3.18 -2.32 -7.91
CA PRO A 39 2.08 -1.39 -7.80
C PRO A 39 2.50 -0.11 -8.52
N THR A 40 1.67 0.31 -9.46
CA THR A 40 1.84 1.52 -10.27
C THR A 40 1.66 2.77 -9.42
N ASP A 41 2.43 2.91 -8.34
CA ASP A 41 2.63 4.15 -7.59
C ASP A 41 3.87 4.14 -6.64
N ASP A 42 4.89 3.32 -6.93
CA ASP A 42 6.13 3.25 -6.11
C ASP A 42 6.79 4.64 -5.90
N GLY A 43 6.62 5.52 -6.88
CA GLY A 43 7.15 6.88 -6.84
C GLY A 43 6.46 7.80 -5.84
N SER A 44 5.12 7.81 -5.78
CA SER A 44 4.40 8.69 -4.84
C SER A 44 4.44 8.17 -3.42
N LEU A 45 4.41 6.84 -3.23
CA LEU A 45 4.48 6.22 -1.92
C LEU A 45 5.81 6.55 -1.21
N GLY A 46 6.92 6.45 -1.93
CA GLY A 46 8.25 6.84 -1.44
C GLY A 46 8.29 8.30 -0.96
N VAL A 47 7.67 9.22 -1.71
CA VAL A 47 7.61 10.64 -1.37
C VAL A 47 6.72 10.87 -0.14
N GLN A 48 5.58 10.20 -0.01
CA GLN A 48 4.71 10.32 1.17
C GLN A 48 5.42 9.88 2.46
N ILE A 49 6.21 8.81 2.40
CA ILE A 49 7.03 8.33 3.53
C ILE A 49 8.09 9.37 3.90
N ALA A 50 8.81 9.87 2.90
CA ALA A 50 9.85 10.88 3.09
C ALA A 50 9.28 12.17 3.74
N VAL A 51 8.08 12.59 3.35
CA VAL A 51 7.39 13.75 3.93
C VAL A 51 7.00 13.52 5.39
N ARG A 52 6.50 12.33 5.73
CA ARG A 52 6.18 11.97 7.13
C ARG A 52 7.44 11.93 8.00
N LEU A 53 8.50 11.30 7.50
CA LEU A 53 9.79 11.25 8.18
C LEU A 53 10.41 12.65 8.33
N ALA A 54 10.24 13.53 7.35
CA ALA A 54 10.64 14.92 7.43
C ALA A 54 9.93 15.66 8.57
N GLY A 55 8.61 15.49 8.72
CA GLY A 55 7.86 16.06 9.83
C GLY A 55 8.39 15.63 11.20
N THR A 56 8.70 14.34 11.38
CA THR A 56 9.33 13.84 12.61
C THR A 56 10.76 14.35 12.80
N GLY A 57 11.51 14.53 11.72
CA GLY A 57 12.85 15.10 11.74
C GLY A 57 12.87 16.57 12.16
N TYR A 58 11.91 17.37 11.70
CA TYR A 58 11.76 18.78 12.10
C TYR A 58 11.49 18.90 13.60
N LEU A 59 10.59 18.07 14.12
CA LEU A 59 10.27 18.04 15.55
C LEU A 59 11.49 17.61 16.37
N LEU A 60 12.21 16.59 15.93
CA LEU A 60 13.42 16.13 16.61
C LEU A 60 14.50 17.23 16.64
N ALA A 61 14.76 17.88 15.51
CA ALA A 61 15.71 18.99 15.42
C ALA A 61 15.31 20.17 16.32
N PHE A 62 14.01 20.50 16.37
CA PHE A 62 13.47 21.51 17.30
C PHE A 62 13.78 21.16 18.76
N LEU A 63 13.43 19.94 19.18
CA LEU A 63 13.62 19.48 20.56
C LEU A 63 15.11 19.44 20.93
N THR A 64 15.96 18.94 20.03
CA THR A 64 17.41 18.90 20.25
C THR A 64 17.98 20.31 20.37
N ALA A 65 17.69 21.21 19.42
CA ALA A 65 18.17 22.59 19.48
C ALA A 65 17.67 23.32 20.74
N LEU A 66 16.42 23.07 21.15
CA LEU A 66 15.85 23.68 22.36
C LEU A 66 16.55 23.16 23.63
N ALA A 67 16.90 21.87 23.67
CA ALA A 67 17.63 21.27 24.78
C ALA A 67 19.08 21.81 24.90
N PHE A 68 19.71 22.19 23.78
CA PHE A 68 21.05 22.78 23.79
C PHE A 68 21.07 24.24 24.27
N ALA A 69 19.96 24.98 24.23
CA ALA A 69 19.90 26.35 24.70
C ALA A 69 20.23 26.53 26.21
N PRO A 70 19.57 25.81 27.15
CA PRO A 70 19.92 25.90 28.57
C PRO A 70 21.32 25.34 28.85
N ILE A 71 21.73 24.30 28.12
CA ILE A 71 23.11 23.76 28.19
C ILE A 71 24.11 24.87 27.86
N GLY A 72 23.89 25.61 26.77
CA GLY A 72 24.75 26.73 26.39
C GLY A 72 24.80 27.86 27.41
N TYR A 73 23.66 28.23 27.99
CA TYR A 73 23.61 29.29 28.99
C TYR A 73 24.27 28.89 30.31
N PHE A 74 23.95 27.70 30.83
CA PHE A 74 24.42 27.26 32.15
C PHE A 74 25.82 26.64 32.14
N LEU A 75 26.16 25.83 31.12
CA LEU A 75 27.47 25.17 31.04
C LEU A 75 28.50 26.02 30.31
N PHE A 76 28.14 26.68 29.21
CA PHE A 76 29.10 27.49 28.44
C PHE A 76 29.16 28.94 28.91
N GLY A 77 28.23 29.38 29.76
CA GLY A 77 28.18 30.76 30.26
C GLY A 77 27.93 31.80 29.16
N SER A 78 27.41 31.38 28.00
CA SER A 78 27.26 32.26 26.84
C SER A 78 25.79 32.41 26.44
N ALA A 79 25.32 33.65 26.51
CA ALA A 79 24.02 34.04 25.96
C ALA A 79 23.99 33.90 24.42
N GLU A 80 25.11 34.11 23.73
CA GLU A 80 25.18 34.09 22.27
C GLU A 80 24.84 32.70 21.71
N PHE A 81 25.49 31.65 22.22
CA PHE A 81 25.19 30.27 21.86
C PHE A 81 23.74 29.88 22.19
N ALA A 82 23.22 30.30 23.35
CA ALA A 82 21.83 30.01 23.72
C ALA A 82 20.83 30.68 22.77
N LEU A 83 21.08 31.94 22.40
CA LEU A 83 20.27 32.69 21.43
C LEU A 83 20.34 32.06 20.02
N LEU A 84 21.52 31.61 19.61
CA LEU A 84 21.71 30.86 18.36
C LEU A 84 20.82 29.61 18.35
N SER A 85 20.90 28.77 19.39
CA SER A 85 20.11 27.53 19.48
C SER A 85 18.60 27.81 19.53
N ILE A 86 18.16 28.82 20.28
CA ILE A 86 16.75 29.23 20.32
C ILE A 86 16.28 29.72 18.95
N GLY A 87 17.09 30.52 18.25
CA GLY A 87 16.77 31.02 16.92
C GLY A 87 16.56 29.89 15.92
N PHE A 88 17.43 28.88 15.92
CA PHE A 88 17.25 27.70 15.08
C PHE A 88 16.08 26.81 15.51
N SER A 89 15.80 26.67 16.81
CA SER A 89 14.59 25.99 17.29
C SER A 89 13.33 26.64 16.72
N VAL A 90 13.23 27.97 16.77
CA VAL A 90 12.10 28.69 16.18
C VAL A 90 12.04 28.45 14.67
N ALA A 91 13.17 28.51 13.97
CA ALA A 91 13.22 28.21 12.53
C ALA A 91 12.71 26.80 12.20
N TYR A 92 13.09 25.77 12.98
CA TYR A 92 12.59 24.41 12.79
C TYR A 92 11.08 24.27 13.06
N LEU A 93 10.54 25.02 14.04
CA LEU A 93 9.11 25.04 14.34
C LEU A 93 8.29 25.70 13.22
N LEU A 94 8.87 26.65 12.50
CA LEU A 94 8.22 27.33 11.38
C LEU A 94 8.18 26.50 10.09
N LEU A 95 9.08 25.53 9.92
CA LEU A 95 9.13 24.68 8.71
C LEU A 95 7.83 23.88 8.44
N PRO A 96 7.21 23.20 9.42
CA PRO A 96 5.89 22.60 9.24
C PRO A 96 4.81 23.58 8.80
N ILE A 97 4.84 24.82 9.30
CA ILE A 97 3.86 25.85 8.93
C ILE A 97 4.11 26.29 7.48
N ALA A 98 5.37 26.57 7.14
CA ALA A 98 5.79 26.92 5.78
C ALA A 98 5.48 25.81 4.76
N SER A 99 5.50 24.54 5.18
CA SER A 99 5.15 23.38 4.34
C SER A 99 3.69 23.36 3.87
N LYS A 100 2.81 24.18 4.48
CA LYS A 100 1.44 24.37 4.01
C LYS A 100 1.35 25.28 2.79
N SER A 101 2.31 26.20 2.63
CA SER A 101 2.30 27.24 1.59
C SER A 101 3.38 27.05 0.52
N LEU A 102 4.46 26.32 0.83
CA LEU A 102 5.57 26.05 -0.07
C LEU A 102 5.58 24.58 -0.54
N PRO A 103 6.19 24.28 -1.71
CA PRO A 103 6.41 22.91 -2.14
C PRO A 103 7.17 22.09 -1.07
N GLN A 104 6.71 20.88 -0.79
CA GLN A 104 7.29 20.03 0.26
C GLN A 104 8.76 19.67 -0.01
N SER A 105 9.18 19.60 -1.27
CA SER A 105 10.58 19.38 -1.65
C SER A 105 11.47 20.57 -1.28
N ALA A 106 10.97 21.80 -1.43
CA ALA A 106 11.69 23.01 -1.07
C ALA A 106 11.88 23.12 0.45
N THR A 107 10.86 22.82 1.25
CA THR A 107 10.98 22.87 2.72
C THR A 107 11.97 21.86 3.27
N ARG A 108 12.10 20.67 2.65
CA ARG A 108 13.13 19.67 3.00
C ARG A 108 14.54 20.16 2.68
N LEU A 109 14.75 20.84 1.55
CA LEU A 109 16.05 21.45 1.23
C LEU A 109 16.41 22.60 2.17
N VAL A 110 15.43 23.46 2.50
CA VAL A 110 15.62 24.53 3.49
C VAL A 110 15.97 23.92 4.84
N PHE A 111 15.34 22.81 5.24
CA PHE A 111 15.71 22.10 6.46
C PHE A 111 17.16 21.62 6.44
N ILE A 112 17.61 20.98 5.36
CA ILE A 112 19.01 20.54 5.20
C ILE A 112 19.96 21.74 5.31
N PHE A 113 19.65 22.84 4.63
CA PHE A 113 20.46 24.06 4.72
C PHE A 113 20.51 24.62 6.14
N LEU A 114 19.37 24.74 6.82
CA LEU A 114 19.28 25.26 8.18
C LEU A 114 20.03 24.39 9.19
N ILE A 115 19.90 23.06 9.10
CA ILE A 115 20.58 22.16 10.03
C ILE A 115 22.10 22.12 9.79
N THR A 116 22.55 22.21 8.53
CA THR A 116 23.97 22.36 8.21
C THR A 116 24.51 23.71 8.67
N LEU A 117 23.76 24.79 8.49
CA LEU A 117 24.14 26.13 8.97
C LEU A 117 24.19 26.17 10.51
N HIS A 118 23.24 25.55 11.19
CA HIS A 118 23.23 25.46 12.65
C HIS A 118 24.46 24.72 13.17
N TYR A 119 24.80 23.56 12.57
CA TYR A 119 26.02 22.83 12.89
C TYR A 119 27.27 23.68 12.66
N ALA A 120 27.37 24.36 11.51
CA ALA A 120 28.52 25.20 11.18
C ALA A 120 28.72 26.34 12.19
N LEU A 121 27.64 27.05 12.54
CA LEU A 121 27.70 28.14 13.51
C LEU A 121 28.00 27.63 14.93
N ALA A 122 27.40 26.50 15.34
CA ALA A 122 27.69 25.87 16.62
C ALA A 122 29.15 25.43 16.73
N LEU A 123 29.73 24.89 15.64
CA LEU A 123 31.13 24.49 15.57
C LEU A 123 32.07 25.70 15.68
N LEU A 124 31.74 26.82 15.02
CA LEU A 124 32.52 28.05 15.14
C LEU A 124 32.44 28.65 16.56
N CYS A 125 31.30 28.52 17.23
CA CYS A 125 31.12 28.99 18.59
C CYS A 125 31.97 28.18 19.59
N VAL A 126 31.77 26.86 19.63
CA VAL A 126 32.34 25.99 20.68
C VAL A 126 33.74 25.48 20.31
N GLY A 127 34.02 25.37 19.02
CA GLY A 127 35.28 24.85 18.48
C GLY A 127 35.28 23.36 18.18
N PRO A 128 36.35 22.89 17.52
CA PRO A 128 36.61 21.47 17.35
C PRO A 128 36.78 20.79 18.73
N TYR A 129 36.58 19.47 18.80
CA TYR A 129 36.75 18.65 20.02
C TYR A 129 35.65 18.74 21.10
N ALA A 130 34.56 19.49 20.88
CA ALA A 130 33.40 19.47 21.79
C ALA A 130 32.39 18.34 21.47
N GLY A 131 32.73 17.44 20.54
CA GLY A 131 31.90 16.30 20.16
C GLY A 131 30.83 16.62 19.13
N LEU A 132 30.75 17.88 18.66
CA LEU A 132 29.84 18.30 17.59
C LEU A 132 30.09 17.55 16.28
N GLU A 133 31.33 17.14 16.02
CA GLU A 133 31.73 16.32 14.87
C GLU A 133 30.90 15.04 14.74
N ALA A 134 30.42 14.46 15.85
CA ALA A 134 29.57 13.26 15.82
C ALA A 134 28.22 13.49 15.11
N PHE A 135 27.71 14.73 15.07
CA PHE A 135 26.49 15.08 14.35
C PHE A 135 26.63 14.97 12.83
N THR A 136 27.87 14.95 12.28
CA THR A 136 28.10 14.72 10.86
C THR A 136 27.54 13.38 10.39
N ILE A 137 27.52 12.36 11.26
CA ILE A 137 26.92 11.05 10.97
C ILE A 137 25.40 11.18 10.79
N CYS A 138 24.74 11.95 11.67
CA CYS A 138 23.31 12.24 11.54
C CYS A 138 23.03 13.05 10.25
N LEU A 139 23.85 14.06 9.95
CA LEU A 139 23.72 14.86 8.73
C LEU A 139 23.88 14.00 7.47
N ALA A 140 24.82 13.06 7.44
CA ALA A 140 25.02 12.16 6.31
C ALA A 140 23.84 11.18 6.09
N ALA A 141 23.16 10.78 7.16
CA ALA A 141 22.00 9.89 7.11
C ALA A 141 20.71 10.61 6.68
N LEU A 142 20.57 11.90 6.99
CA LEU A 142 19.33 12.67 6.78
C LEU A 142 18.83 12.71 5.32
N PRO A 143 19.65 12.98 4.28
CA PRO A 143 19.17 13.02 2.90
C PRO A 143 18.53 11.70 2.43
N LEU A 144 19.00 10.55 2.92
CA LEU A 144 18.41 9.24 2.59
C LEU A 144 17.01 9.07 3.16
N LEU A 145 16.74 9.69 4.31
CA LEU A 145 15.44 9.64 4.98
C LEU A 145 14.47 10.69 4.42
N LEU A 146 14.99 11.83 3.98
CA LEU A 146 14.19 12.98 3.54
C LEU A 146 13.88 12.98 2.05
N PHE A 147 14.61 12.24 1.22
CA PHE A 147 14.39 12.22 -0.22
C PHE A 147 14.17 10.80 -0.72
N ALA A 148 13.10 10.64 -1.49
CA ALA A 148 12.80 9.37 -2.15
C ALA A 148 13.78 9.12 -3.31
N LYS A 149 13.92 7.86 -3.73
CA LYS A 149 14.74 7.48 -4.90
C LYS A 149 14.34 8.23 -6.18
N THR A 150 13.06 8.58 -6.31
CA THR A 150 12.51 9.38 -7.41
C THR A 150 13.04 10.81 -7.43
N GLU A 151 13.45 11.36 -6.28
CA GLU A 151 13.97 12.72 -6.13
C GLU A 151 15.51 12.79 -6.20
N ARG A 152 16.13 11.90 -6.99
CA ARG A 152 17.60 11.73 -7.05
C ARG A 152 18.37 13.04 -7.26
N ARG A 153 17.87 13.96 -8.07
CA ARG A 153 18.52 15.27 -8.30
C ARG A 153 18.59 16.09 -7.01
N LEU A 154 17.51 16.13 -6.23
CA LEU A 154 17.43 16.88 -4.98
C LEU A 154 18.27 16.23 -3.89
N LEU A 155 18.34 14.90 -3.86
CA LEU A 155 19.20 14.14 -2.96
C LEU A 155 20.68 14.50 -3.16
N TRP A 156 21.17 14.59 -4.39
CA TRP A 156 22.55 15.01 -4.66
C TRP A 156 22.82 16.47 -4.28
N VAL A 157 21.84 17.36 -4.49
CA VAL A 157 21.93 18.76 -4.03
C VAL A 157 22.03 18.82 -2.50
N ALA A 158 21.22 18.04 -1.78
CA ALA A 158 21.27 17.98 -0.33
C ALA A 158 22.64 17.48 0.18
N TYR A 159 23.18 16.41 -0.41
CA TYR A 159 24.52 15.93 -0.09
C TYR A 159 25.59 16.98 -0.38
N GLY A 160 25.53 17.64 -1.54
CA GLY A 160 26.46 18.72 -1.89
C GLY A 160 26.43 19.85 -0.87
N THR A 161 25.24 20.31 -0.46
CA THR A 161 25.08 21.34 0.57
C THR A 161 25.69 20.93 1.90
N ILE A 162 25.46 19.69 2.35
CA ILE A 162 26.03 19.17 3.61
C ILE A 162 27.55 19.10 3.50
N THR A 163 28.09 18.49 2.44
CA THR A 163 29.54 18.32 2.28
C THR A 163 30.25 19.67 2.21
N VAL A 164 29.76 20.61 1.40
CA VAL A 164 30.35 21.95 1.29
C VAL A 164 30.23 22.70 2.61
N GLY A 165 29.05 22.67 3.26
CA GLY A 165 28.82 23.38 4.52
C GLY A 165 29.66 22.84 5.67
N VAL A 166 29.73 21.52 5.83
CA VAL A 166 30.55 20.86 6.86
C VAL A 166 32.04 21.10 6.59
N ALA A 167 32.52 20.88 5.36
CA ALA A 167 33.93 21.11 5.02
C ALA A 167 34.34 22.57 5.25
N LEU A 168 33.49 23.53 4.85
CA LEU A 168 33.75 24.94 5.09
C LEU A 168 33.80 25.25 6.60
N ALA A 169 32.88 24.70 7.40
CA ALA A 169 32.86 24.91 8.84
C ALA A 169 34.12 24.36 9.54
N GLU A 170 34.53 23.14 9.20
CA GLU A 170 35.72 22.49 9.74
C GLU A 170 37.01 23.20 9.32
N ILE A 171 37.09 23.64 8.06
CA ILE A 171 38.23 24.45 7.61
C ILE A 171 38.23 25.75 8.42
N LEU A 172 37.12 26.50 8.47
CA LEU A 172 37.10 27.77 9.21
C LEU A 172 37.41 27.60 10.71
N SER A 173 36.98 26.51 11.34
CA SER A 173 37.28 26.21 12.75
C SER A 173 38.76 25.90 12.98
N MET A 174 39.47 25.40 11.98
CA MET A 174 40.92 25.19 12.03
C MET A 174 41.71 26.51 11.92
N TRP A 175 41.19 27.49 11.18
CA TRP A 175 41.87 28.78 10.96
C TRP A 175 41.52 29.85 12.01
N ARG A 176 40.44 29.68 12.79
CA ARG A 176 40.06 30.60 13.87
C ARG A 176 40.03 29.91 15.23
N PRO A 177 40.49 30.57 16.30
CA PRO A 177 40.24 30.07 17.64
C PRO A 177 38.72 30.03 17.91
N PRO A 178 38.25 29.09 18.75
CA PRO A 178 36.85 29.04 19.13
C PRO A 178 36.42 30.35 19.80
N LEU A 179 35.21 30.81 19.50
CA LEU A 179 34.63 32.01 20.13
C LEU A 179 34.48 31.81 21.65
N LEU A 180 34.20 30.58 22.08
CA LEU A 180 34.09 30.19 23.48
C LEU A 180 35.31 29.39 23.95
N ALA A 181 36.15 30.03 24.76
CA ALA A 181 37.25 29.37 25.45
C ALA A 181 36.72 28.57 26.66
N LEU A 182 36.28 27.32 26.42
CA LEU A 182 35.74 26.46 27.47
C LEU A 182 36.82 25.82 28.35
N GLU A 183 36.56 25.80 29.65
CA GLU A 183 37.32 25.01 30.62
C GLU A 183 37.31 23.52 30.23
N GLN A 184 38.39 22.80 30.55
CA GLN A 184 38.56 21.40 30.14
C GLN A 184 37.47 20.47 30.69
N SER A 185 36.99 20.72 31.91
CA SER A 185 35.90 19.99 32.56
C SER A 185 34.57 20.15 31.80
N VAL A 186 34.21 21.39 31.45
CA VAL A 186 33.00 21.74 30.68
C VAL A 186 33.07 21.19 29.26
N ARG A 187 34.25 21.19 28.64
CA ARG A 187 34.44 20.63 27.29
C ARG A 187 34.24 19.13 27.26
N ALA A 188 34.77 18.42 28.26
CA ALA A 188 34.58 16.97 28.38
C ALA A 188 33.11 16.60 28.60
N SER A 189 32.38 17.36 29.42
CA SER A 189 30.94 17.12 29.63
C SER A 189 30.12 17.41 28.37
N ALA A 190 30.46 18.47 27.63
CA ALA A 190 29.84 18.79 26.34
C ALA A 190 30.05 17.68 25.29
N TYR A 191 31.26 17.09 25.25
CA TYR A 191 31.58 15.98 24.37
C TYR A 191 30.71 14.75 24.66
N ILE A 192 30.62 14.36 25.93
CA ILE A 192 29.78 13.21 26.36
C ILE A 192 28.30 13.47 26.05
N ALA A 193 27.81 14.68 26.34
CA ALA A 193 26.43 15.07 26.05
C ALA A 193 26.12 15.04 24.55
N SER A 194 27.05 15.49 23.70
CA SER A 194 26.92 15.46 22.24
C SER A 194 26.85 14.04 21.70
N ILE A 195 27.73 13.14 22.15
CA ILE A 195 27.69 11.72 21.76
C ILE A 195 26.39 11.06 22.22
N GLY A 196 25.97 11.28 23.47
CA GLY A 196 24.71 10.74 23.98
C GLY A 196 23.51 11.22 23.16
N THR A 197 23.51 12.50 22.78
CA THR A 197 22.45 13.09 21.95
C THR A 197 22.44 12.48 20.55
N VAL A 198 23.61 12.33 19.92
CA VAL A 198 23.74 11.68 18.61
C VAL A 198 23.25 10.23 18.66
N ALA A 199 23.59 9.48 19.70
CA ALA A 199 23.12 8.10 19.87
C ALA A 199 21.60 8.01 19.97
N VAL A 200 20.96 8.90 20.75
CA VAL A 200 19.50 8.97 20.87
C VAL A 200 18.85 9.37 19.55
N VAL A 201 19.35 10.42 18.90
CA VAL A 201 18.84 10.91 17.61
C VAL A 201 18.98 9.82 16.54
N MET A 202 20.14 9.19 16.42
CA MET A 202 20.39 8.13 15.44
C MET A 202 19.48 6.92 15.68
N THR A 203 19.35 6.48 16.94
CA THR A 203 18.46 5.36 17.30
C THR A 203 17.01 5.67 16.92
N TYR A 204 16.54 6.89 17.20
CA TYR A 204 15.21 7.33 16.81
C TYR A 204 15.04 7.35 15.29
N LEU A 205 16.00 7.89 14.53
CA LEU A 205 15.94 7.93 13.07
C LEU A 205 15.85 6.52 12.49
N LEU A 206 16.70 5.59 12.93
CA LEU A 206 16.67 4.19 12.49
C LEU A 206 15.36 3.50 12.87
N PHE A 207 14.83 3.75 14.07
CA PHE A 207 13.56 3.19 14.52
C PHE A 207 12.36 3.75 13.71
N SER A 208 12.37 5.05 13.41
CA SER A 208 11.33 5.69 12.59
C SER A 208 11.32 5.16 11.16
N TYR A 209 12.51 4.92 10.60
CA TYR A 209 12.70 4.31 9.29
C TYR A 209 12.22 2.86 9.28
N SER A 210 12.65 2.03 10.24
CA SER A 210 12.26 0.62 10.31
C SER A 210 10.76 0.45 10.46
N ARG A 211 10.12 1.24 11.34
CA ARG A 211 8.67 1.25 11.52
C ARG A 211 7.94 1.62 10.23
N SER A 212 8.42 2.63 9.52
CA SER A 212 7.82 3.06 8.24
C SER A 212 7.94 1.96 7.20
N SER A 213 9.12 1.32 7.09
CA SER A 213 9.33 0.20 6.16
C SER A 213 8.41 -0.99 6.44
N ILE A 214 8.26 -1.39 7.71
CA ILE A 214 7.40 -2.50 8.11
C ILE A 214 5.93 -2.19 7.80
N ALA A 215 5.47 -0.99 8.15
CA ALA A 215 4.09 -0.57 7.87
C ALA A 215 3.77 -0.64 6.37
N ASN A 216 4.72 -0.27 5.52
CA ASN A 216 4.56 -0.35 4.07
C ASN A 216 4.56 -1.79 3.56
N CYS A 217 5.43 -2.66 4.09
CA CYS A 217 5.43 -4.08 3.75
C CYS A 217 4.05 -4.71 4.04
N ILE A 218 3.47 -4.42 5.21
CA ILE A 218 2.13 -4.89 5.57
C ILE A 218 1.06 -4.32 4.62
N LYS A 219 1.17 -3.04 4.24
CA LYS A 219 0.20 -2.41 3.32
C LYS A 219 0.26 -3.06 1.93
N LEU A 220 1.46 -3.23 1.40
CA LEU A 220 1.71 -3.88 0.11
C LEU A 220 1.20 -5.33 0.11
N GLN A 221 1.45 -6.07 1.20
CA GLN A 221 0.94 -7.44 1.33
C GLN A 221 -0.59 -7.50 1.35
N LYS A 222 -1.27 -6.56 2.03
CA LYS A 222 -2.74 -6.50 2.03
C LYS A 222 -3.31 -6.19 0.65
N GLU A 223 -2.72 -5.23 -0.06
CA GLU A 223 -3.14 -4.90 -1.43
C GLU A 223 -2.90 -6.08 -2.37
N ARG A 224 -1.78 -6.79 -2.22
CA ARG A 224 -1.48 -8.03 -2.95
C ARG A 224 -2.54 -9.10 -2.70
N VAL A 225 -2.79 -9.46 -1.43
CA VAL A 225 -3.78 -10.51 -1.08
C VAL A 225 -5.15 -10.17 -1.66
N LYS A 226 -5.59 -8.91 -1.53
CA LYS A 226 -6.87 -8.48 -2.11
C LYS A 226 -6.92 -8.61 -3.63
N SER A 227 -5.82 -8.28 -4.32
CA SER A 227 -5.73 -8.44 -5.77
C SER A 227 -5.77 -9.92 -6.18
N GLU A 228 -5.08 -10.79 -5.43
CA GLU A 228 -5.09 -12.25 -5.68
C GLU A 228 -6.47 -12.86 -5.42
N GLU A 229 -7.17 -12.44 -4.36
CA GLU A 229 -8.54 -12.85 -4.06
C GLU A 229 -9.50 -12.43 -5.17
N MET A 230 -9.45 -11.15 -5.59
CA MET A 230 -10.30 -10.64 -6.67
C MET A 230 -10.05 -11.37 -7.99
N LEU A 231 -8.80 -11.68 -8.31
CA LEU A 231 -8.48 -12.46 -9.51
C LEU A 231 -9.07 -13.87 -9.45
N ARG A 232 -9.00 -14.54 -8.29
CA ARG A 232 -9.60 -15.87 -8.08
C ARG A 232 -11.12 -15.87 -8.11
N GLU A 233 -11.77 -14.75 -7.80
CA GLU A 233 -13.22 -14.59 -7.93
C GLU A 233 -13.65 -14.41 -9.39
N LEU A 234 -12.81 -13.76 -10.23
CA LEU A 234 -13.15 -13.44 -11.62
C LEU A 234 -12.85 -14.57 -12.61
N VAL A 235 -11.91 -15.46 -12.29
CA VAL A 235 -11.35 -16.43 -13.23
C VAL A 235 -11.17 -17.79 -12.54
N PRO A 236 -11.43 -18.93 -13.22
CA PRO A 236 -11.19 -20.26 -12.66
C PRO A 236 -9.77 -20.43 -12.11
N ALA A 237 -9.66 -21.29 -11.10
CA ALA A 237 -8.45 -21.42 -10.28
C ALA A 237 -7.19 -21.77 -11.09
N ASP A 238 -7.33 -22.58 -12.15
CA ASP A 238 -6.25 -22.97 -13.05
C ASP A 238 -5.72 -21.77 -13.85
N VAL A 239 -6.62 -20.99 -14.44
CA VAL A 239 -6.27 -19.78 -15.18
C VAL A 239 -5.70 -18.71 -14.25
N ALA A 240 -6.30 -18.53 -13.06
CA ALA A 240 -5.80 -17.60 -12.05
C ALA A 240 -4.37 -17.97 -11.62
N GLN A 241 -4.05 -19.25 -11.47
CA GLN A 241 -2.71 -19.70 -11.10
C GLN A 241 -1.67 -19.39 -12.19
N HIS A 242 -2.00 -19.62 -13.47
CA HIS A 242 -1.12 -19.23 -14.58
C HIS A 242 -0.90 -17.72 -14.63
N LEU A 243 -1.97 -16.92 -14.47
CA LEU A 243 -1.87 -15.46 -14.46
C LEU A 243 -1.04 -14.94 -13.27
N LEU A 244 -1.22 -15.52 -12.09
CA LEU A 244 -0.42 -15.17 -10.90
C LEU A 244 1.06 -15.54 -11.06
N ASN A 245 1.38 -16.58 -11.83
CA ASN A 245 2.75 -16.97 -12.12
C ASN A 245 3.38 -16.15 -13.27
N GLY A 246 2.63 -15.26 -13.91
CA GLY A 246 3.07 -14.55 -15.12
C GLY A 246 3.22 -15.46 -16.35
N GLU A 247 2.60 -16.64 -16.32
CA GLU A 247 2.62 -17.60 -17.40
C GLU A 247 1.55 -17.24 -18.44
N SER A 248 1.84 -17.50 -19.72
CA SER A 248 0.81 -17.45 -20.75
C SER A 248 -0.24 -18.51 -20.48
N VAL A 249 -1.51 -18.12 -20.37
CA VAL A 249 -2.62 -19.06 -20.22
C VAL A 249 -2.72 -19.92 -21.49
N PRO A 250 -2.49 -21.25 -21.43
CA PRO A 250 -2.57 -22.09 -22.60
C PRO A 250 -4.02 -22.14 -23.08
N ALA A 251 -4.23 -22.05 -24.40
CA ALA A 251 -5.55 -22.24 -24.99
C ALA A 251 -5.99 -23.68 -24.73
N GLN A 252 -7.00 -23.85 -23.87
CA GLN A 252 -7.57 -25.15 -23.58
C GLN A 252 -8.67 -25.47 -24.59
N SER A 253 -8.59 -26.66 -25.20
CA SER A 253 -9.66 -27.21 -26.03
C SER A 253 -10.51 -28.13 -25.16
N HIS A 254 -11.78 -27.79 -24.99
CA HIS A 254 -12.73 -28.60 -24.24
C HIS A 254 -13.44 -29.56 -25.19
N GLY A 255 -13.28 -30.87 -24.96
CA GLY A 255 -13.79 -31.91 -25.86
C GLY A 255 -15.32 -32.00 -25.92
N GLU A 256 -16.01 -31.62 -24.85
CA GLU A 256 -17.47 -31.53 -24.77
C GLU A 256 -17.85 -30.27 -23.99
N CYS A 257 -18.50 -29.31 -24.66
CA CYS A 257 -19.08 -28.14 -24.01
C CYS A 257 -20.50 -27.89 -24.52
N THR A 258 -21.42 -27.50 -23.63
CA THR A 258 -22.81 -27.18 -23.99
C THR A 258 -23.03 -25.68 -23.87
N VAL A 259 -23.27 -25.01 -24.98
CA VAL A 259 -23.56 -23.58 -24.97
C VAL A 259 -25.07 -23.32 -24.85
N LEU A 260 -25.52 -22.65 -23.80
CA LEU A 260 -26.85 -22.08 -23.64
C LEU A 260 -26.88 -20.65 -24.20
N PHE A 261 -27.69 -20.42 -25.23
CA PHE A 261 -27.98 -19.08 -25.73
C PHE A 261 -29.30 -18.61 -25.12
N ALA A 262 -29.30 -17.44 -24.49
CA ALA A 262 -30.51 -16.83 -23.95
C ALA A 262 -30.64 -15.40 -24.49
N ASP A 263 -31.85 -15.04 -24.90
CA ASP A 263 -32.20 -13.70 -25.39
C ASP A 263 -33.46 -13.20 -24.66
N LEU A 264 -33.52 -11.90 -24.43
CA LEU A 264 -34.67 -11.24 -23.81
C LEU A 264 -35.63 -10.80 -24.91
N VAL A 265 -36.72 -11.57 -25.09
CA VAL A 265 -37.73 -11.28 -26.11
C VAL A 265 -38.39 -9.93 -25.81
N HIS A 266 -38.49 -9.05 -26.83
CA HIS A 266 -39.02 -7.68 -26.72
C HIS A 266 -38.19 -6.73 -25.82
N PHE A 267 -36.88 -6.95 -25.70
CA PHE A 267 -36.01 -6.05 -24.93
C PHE A 267 -36.10 -4.59 -25.37
N THR A 268 -36.21 -4.32 -26.68
CA THR A 268 -36.32 -2.95 -27.23
C THR A 268 -37.56 -2.24 -26.70
N ASP A 269 -38.73 -2.88 -26.75
CA ASP A 269 -39.98 -2.31 -26.23
C ASP A 269 -39.89 -2.10 -24.71
N LEU A 270 -39.20 -3.00 -24.00
CA LEU A 270 -38.99 -2.89 -22.56
C LEU A 270 -38.08 -1.70 -22.21
N ALA A 271 -37.03 -1.48 -22.99
CA ALA A 271 -36.07 -0.40 -22.80
C ALA A 271 -36.65 0.98 -23.18
N GLU A 272 -37.60 1.03 -24.11
CA GLU A 272 -38.31 2.25 -24.49
C GLU A 272 -39.35 2.68 -23.44
N ASN A 273 -39.95 1.73 -22.72
CA ASN A 273 -41.02 1.98 -21.77
C ASN A 273 -40.57 2.09 -20.29
N LEU A 274 -39.36 1.65 -19.96
CA LEU A 274 -38.80 1.74 -18.60
C LEU A 274 -37.83 2.91 -18.46
N SER A 275 -37.78 3.50 -17.27
CA SER A 275 -36.69 4.43 -16.96
C SER A 275 -35.34 3.68 -16.89
N PRO A 276 -34.22 4.31 -17.27
CA PRO A 276 -32.92 3.65 -17.30
C PRO A 276 -32.51 3.01 -15.97
N VAL A 277 -32.88 3.62 -14.84
CA VAL A 277 -32.61 3.10 -13.50
C VAL A 277 -33.35 1.78 -13.27
N HIS A 278 -34.66 1.74 -13.53
CA HIS A 278 -35.46 0.53 -13.35
C HIS A 278 -35.07 -0.59 -14.33
N LEU A 279 -34.63 -0.25 -15.54
CA LEU A 279 -34.13 -1.24 -16.50
C LEU A 279 -32.86 -1.92 -16.00
N VAL A 280 -31.91 -1.14 -15.45
CA VAL A 280 -30.66 -1.69 -14.89
C VAL A 280 -30.94 -2.53 -13.64
N GLU A 281 -31.86 -2.10 -12.77
CA GLU A 281 -32.28 -2.89 -11.61
C GLU A 281 -32.89 -4.24 -12.01
N LEU A 282 -33.77 -4.25 -13.03
CA LEU A 282 -34.35 -5.48 -13.56
C LEU A 282 -33.27 -6.42 -14.11
N LEU A 283 -32.35 -5.90 -14.92
CA LEU A 283 -31.25 -6.69 -15.49
C LEU A 283 -30.35 -7.25 -14.39
N ASN A 284 -29.97 -6.43 -13.40
CA ASN A 284 -29.17 -6.88 -12.27
C ASN A 284 -29.87 -7.99 -11.47
N GLY A 285 -31.19 -7.92 -11.29
CA GLY A 285 -31.98 -8.98 -10.67
C GLY A 285 -31.88 -10.30 -11.44
N ILE A 286 -32.13 -10.25 -12.76
CA ILE A 286 -32.06 -11.43 -13.64
C ILE A 286 -30.65 -12.06 -13.61
N PHE A 287 -29.59 -11.26 -13.74
CA PHE A 287 -28.22 -11.78 -13.72
C PHE A 287 -27.85 -12.35 -12.34
N SER A 288 -28.26 -11.71 -11.25
CA SER A 288 -28.00 -12.20 -9.89
C SER A 288 -28.68 -13.55 -9.62
N ASP A 289 -29.91 -13.74 -10.11
CA ASP A 289 -30.63 -15.01 -9.97
C ASP A 289 -29.94 -16.14 -10.76
N ILE A 290 -29.47 -15.84 -11.97
CA ILE A 290 -28.71 -16.78 -12.80
C ILE A 290 -27.39 -17.16 -12.13
N ASP A 291 -26.62 -16.20 -11.63
CA ASP A 291 -25.37 -16.43 -10.91
C ASP A 291 -25.60 -17.23 -9.61
N GLY A 292 -26.70 -16.96 -8.92
CA GLY A 292 -27.16 -17.71 -7.76
C GLY A 292 -27.43 -19.19 -8.07
N LEU A 293 -28.10 -19.47 -9.19
CA LEU A 293 -28.34 -20.84 -9.65
C LEU A 293 -27.03 -21.55 -10.04
N GLN A 294 -26.12 -20.87 -10.72
CA GLN A 294 -24.80 -21.41 -11.08
C GLN A 294 -23.97 -21.77 -9.85
N SER A 295 -23.89 -20.89 -8.85
CA SER A 295 -23.12 -21.14 -7.62
C SER A 295 -23.68 -22.29 -6.77
N GLN A 296 -25.01 -22.51 -6.80
CA GLN A 296 -25.63 -23.67 -6.15
C GLN A 296 -25.34 -24.97 -6.90
N TRP A 297 -25.33 -24.92 -8.23
CA TRP A 297 -25.00 -26.07 -9.08
C TRP A 297 -23.54 -26.49 -8.93
N HIS A 298 -22.62 -25.54 -8.99
CA HIS A 298 -21.17 -25.75 -8.76
C HIS A 298 -20.86 -26.42 -7.42
N ARG A 299 -21.63 -26.12 -6.36
CA ARG A 299 -21.46 -26.75 -5.05
C ARG A 299 -21.97 -28.19 -4.97
N LYS A 300 -22.93 -28.58 -5.81
CA LYS A 300 -23.55 -29.90 -5.79
C LYS A 300 -22.92 -30.88 -6.78
N ASN A 301 -22.46 -30.39 -7.93
CA ASN A 301 -21.79 -31.16 -8.95
C ASN A 301 -20.47 -30.44 -9.25
N GLN A 302 -19.33 -31.14 -9.26
CA GLN A 302 -17.98 -30.60 -9.50
C GLN A 302 -17.77 -30.04 -10.94
N ASN A 303 -18.80 -29.52 -11.60
CA ASN A 303 -18.82 -29.18 -13.01
C ASN A 303 -18.92 -27.66 -13.19
N HIS A 304 -17.99 -27.11 -13.97
CA HIS A 304 -17.86 -25.67 -14.21
C HIS A 304 -18.89 -25.17 -15.23
N TRP A 305 -19.76 -24.23 -14.83
CA TRP A 305 -20.56 -23.41 -15.74
C TRP A 305 -19.95 -21.99 -15.81
N ARG A 306 -19.87 -21.41 -17.01
CA ARG A 306 -19.26 -20.08 -17.24
C ARG A 306 -20.14 -19.21 -18.15
N LEU A 307 -20.40 -17.96 -17.76
CA LEU A 307 -20.98 -16.93 -18.63
C LEU A 307 -19.90 -16.41 -19.59
N LEU A 308 -20.16 -16.43 -20.90
CA LEU A 308 -19.26 -15.93 -21.93
C LEU A 308 -19.95 -14.82 -22.73
N HIS A 309 -19.45 -13.59 -22.62
CA HIS A 309 -19.85 -12.51 -23.50
C HIS A 309 -19.12 -12.64 -24.84
N VAL A 310 -19.85 -12.96 -25.92
CA VAL A 310 -19.31 -13.03 -27.28
C VAL A 310 -19.73 -11.77 -28.04
N ARG A 311 -18.77 -11.09 -28.69
CA ARG A 311 -19.08 -10.01 -29.63
C ARG A 311 -19.56 -10.62 -30.94
N ASP A 312 -20.52 -9.98 -31.59
CA ASP A 312 -21.16 -10.46 -32.83
C ASP A 312 -20.20 -10.81 -33.99
N GLY A 313 -18.94 -10.36 -33.94
CA GLY A 313 -17.92 -10.64 -34.96
C GLY A 313 -17.21 -11.99 -34.86
N ASP A 314 -17.33 -12.71 -33.74
CA ASP A 314 -16.60 -13.97 -33.49
C ASP A 314 -17.46 -15.23 -33.74
N LEU A 315 -18.72 -15.06 -34.16
CA LEU A 315 -19.56 -16.18 -34.56
C LEU A 315 -19.09 -16.71 -35.93
N PRO A 316 -18.85 -18.03 -36.09
CA PRO A 316 -18.62 -18.60 -37.41
C PRO A 316 -19.80 -18.25 -38.31
N ALA A 317 -19.52 -17.68 -39.48
CA ALA A 317 -20.55 -17.37 -40.46
C ALA A 317 -21.36 -18.63 -40.74
N ALA A 318 -22.67 -18.56 -40.49
CA ALA A 318 -23.59 -19.65 -40.81
C ALA A 318 -23.46 -19.97 -42.30
N GLU A 319 -23.08 -21.19 -42.64
CA GLU A 319 -23.11 -21.66 -44.03
C GLU A 319 -24.54 -21.49 -44.57
N PRO A 320 -24.70 -20.88 -45.76
CA PRO A 320 -26.02 -20.57 -46.28
C PRO A 320 -26.63 -21.86 -46.85
N HIS A 321 -27.41 -22.57 -46.02
CA HIS A 321 -28.44 -23.43 -46.57
C HIS A 321 -29.47 -22.55 -47.29
N ARG A 322 -29.40 -22.58 -48.63
CA ARG A 322 -30.37 -21.98 -49.55
C ARG A 322 -31.80 -22.28 -49.09
N ARG A 323 -32.49 -21.26 -48.59
CA ARG A 323 -33.91 -21.00 -48.89
C ARG A 323 -34.21 -19.52 -48.65
N ASP A 324 -34.47 -18.87 -49.79
CA ASP A 324 -35.34 -17.72 -50.02
C ASP A 324 -35.88 -16.98 -48.79
N CYS A 325 -35.29 -15.82 -48.49
CA CYS A 325 -35.95 -14.75 -47.75
C CYS A 325 -35.58 -13.41 -48.42
N ARG A 326 -36.48 -12.93 -49.29
CA ARG A 326 -36.67 -11.50 -49.50
C ARG A 326 -37.23 -10.94 -48.20
N ASP A 327 -36.46 -10.09 -47.54
CA ASP A 327 -36.88 -8.74 -47.16
C ASP A 327 -35.85 -8.13 -46.21
N GLY A 328 -35.46 -6.89 -46.53
CA GLY A 328 -34.42 -6.17 -45.86
C GLY A 328 -34.88 -5.66 -44.50
N HIS A 329 -34.33 -6.20 -43.43
CA HIS A 329 -34.19 -5.49 -42.16
C HIS A 329 -32.82 -5.82 -41.54
N ARG A 330 -31.98 -4.78 -41.38
CA ARG A 330 -30.73 -4.85 -40.62
C ARG A 330 -31.08 -4.88 -39.14
N ASP A 331 -31.13 -6.07 -38.56
CA ASP A 331 -31.35 -6.25 -37.13
C ASP A 331 -29.99 -6.43 -36.42
N ARG A 332 -29.61 -5.45 -35.59
CA ARG A 332 -28.39 -5.48 -34.77
C ARG A 332 -28.73 -6.13 -33.43
N ARG A 333 -28.69 -7.47 -33.37
CA ARG A 333 -28.94 -8.25 -32.15
C ARG A 333 -27.65 -8.54 -31.40
N CYS A 334 -27.50 -7.98 -30.20
CA CYS A 334 -26.53 -8.46 -29.21
C CYS A 334 -26.94 -9.86 -28.71
N ARG A 335 -26.08 -10.87 -28.85
CA ARG A 335 -26.27 -12.20 -28.25
C ARG A 335 -25.35 -12.42 -27.04
N GLN A 336 -25.83 -13.13 -26.02
CA GLN A 336 -25.00 -13.60 -24.90
C GLN A 336 -25.02 -15.15 -24.83
N LEU A 337 -23.85 -15.75 -24.56
CA LEU A 337 -23.65 -17.20 -24.42
C LEU A 337 -23.41 -17.58 -22.95
N LEU A 338 -23.96 -18.72 -22.54
CA LEU A 338 -23.62 -19.48 -21.34
C LEU A 338 -22.99 -20.80 -21.79
N VAL A 339 -21.93 -21.32 -21.17
CA VAL A 339 -21.31 -22.60 -21.58
C VAL A 339 -21.16 -23.56 -20.38
N ARG A 340 -21.50 -24.83 -20.58
CA ARG A 340 -21.37 -25.99 -19.68
C ARG A 340 -20.15 -26.82 -20.08
N GLU A 341 -19.42 -27.36 -19.13
CA GLU A 341 -18.55 -28.53 -19.36
C GLU A 341 -19.18 -29.77 -18.73
N ASP A 342 -19.33 -30.87 -19.48
CA ASP A 342 -19.54 -32.20 -18.89
C ASP A 342 -19.23 -33.34 -19.86
N ARG A 343 -18.43 -34.31 -19.38
CA ARG A 343 -18.30 -35.66 -19.97
C ARG A 343 -19.56 -36.46 -19.67
N LEU A 344 -20.28 -36.90 -20.70
CA LEU A 344 -21.47 -37.74 -20.51
C LEU A 344 -21.13 -39.24 -20.45
N SER A 345 -21.61 -39.91 -19.40
CA SER A 345 -22.03 -41.32 -19.48
C SER A 345 -23.55 -41.36 -19.76
N PRO A 346 -24.05 -42.34 -20.51
CA PRO A 346 -25.42 -42.30 -21.03
C PRO A 346 -26.39 -42.86 -19.99
N VAL A 347 -27.24 -42.00 -19.41
CA VAL A 347 -28.47 -42.46 -18.76
C VAL A 347 -29.61 -41.66 -19.36
N GLY A 348 -30.44 -42.35 -20.14
CA GLY A 348 -31.71 -41.83 -20.61
C GLY A 348 -32.66 -41.66 -19.43
N GLN A 349 -33.23 -40.46 -19.28
CA GLN A 349 -34.46 -40.22 -18.54
C GLN A 349 -35.08 -38.91 -19.01
N ASP A 350 -36.38 -38.96 -19.25
CA ASP A 350 -37.25 -37.90 -19.75
C ASP A 350 -37.21 -36.64 -18.87
N TRP A 351 -36.95 -35.48 -19.49
CA TRP A 351 -37.03 -34.19 -18.82
C TRP A 351 -38.44 -33.58 -18.97
N HIS A 352 -39.28 -33.75 -17.95
CA HIS A 352 -40.48 -32.95 -17.78
C HIS A 352 -40.14 -31.63 -17.07
N LEU A 353 -40.19 -30.50 -17.79
CA LEU A 353 -40.19 -29.16 -17.21
C LEU A 353 -41.42 -29.03 -16.31
N HIS A 354 -41.21 -29.04 -14.99
CA HIS A 354 -42.24 -28.66 -14.03
C HIS A 354 -42.65 -27.20 -14.28
N ARG A 355 -43.92 -27.02 -14.63
CA ARG A 355 -44.58 -25.73 -14.78
C ARG A 355 -44.46 -24.97 -13.45
N ALA A 356 -43.72 -23.86 -13.44
CA ALA A 356 -43.68 -22.94 -12.31
C ALA A 356 -45.09 -22.34 -12.13
N GLY A 357 -45.83 -22.86 -11.15
CA GLY A 357 -47.11 -22.34 -10.72
C GLY A 357 -46.95 -21.38 -9.54
N ASP A 358 -47.81 -20.37 -9.53
CA ASP A 358 -48.12 -19.42 -8.44
C ASP A 358 -47.12 -18.28 -8.17
N PHE A 359 -47.15 -17.28 -9.04
CA PHE A 359 -47.01 -15.88 -8.64
C PHE A 359 -48.32 -15.43 -7.98
N ARG A 360 -48.44 -15.50 -6.65
CA ARG A 360 -49.52 -14.85 -5.89
C ARG A 360 -48.98 -13.83 -4.90
N SER A 361 -49.27 -12.57 -5.24
CA SER A 361 -49.70 -11.48 -4.35
C SER A 361 -49.24 -11.52 -2.87
N HIS A 362 -48.25 -10.70 -2.53
CA HIS A 362 -48.19 -10.03 -1.23
C HIS A 362 -48.15 -8.52 -1.43
N ARG A 363 -49.35 -7.93 -1.43
CA ARG A 363 -49.59 -6.50 -1.18
C ARG A 363 -50.47 -6.43 0.08
N LYS A 364 -50.15 -5.48 0.97
CA LYS A 364 -50.67 -5.23 2.35
C LYS A 364 -49.86 -6.00 3.41
N GLU A 365 -49.28 -5.40 4.45
CA GLU A 365 -49.74 -4.28 5.28
C GLU A 365 -48.55 -3.48 5.84
N ALA A 366 -48.60 -2.15 5.77
CA ALA A 366 -47.83 -1.25 6.64
C ALA A 366 -48.56 0.11 6.71
N SER A 367 -49.64 0.14 7.49
CA SER A 367 -50.25 1.37 7.99
C SER A 367 -50.89 1.07 9.34
N ALA A 368 -50.22 1.48 10.42
CA ALA A 368 -50.72 1.84 11.76
C ALA A 368 -49.75 1.37 12.86
N LEU A 369 -48.75 2.20 13.17
CA LEU A 369 -48.44 2.77 14.50
C LEU A 369 -47.16 3.61 14.43
#